data_AF-A0A924JNS7-F1
#
_entry.id   AF-A0A924JNS7-F1
#
_cell.length_a   1.000
_cell.length_b   1.000
_cell.length_c   1.000
_cell.angle_alpha   90.00
_cell.angle_beta   90.00
_cell.angle_gamma   90.00
#
_symmetry.space_group_name_H-M   'P 1'
#
loop_
_entity.id
_entity.type
_entity.pdbx_description
1 polymer ?
#
loop_
_entity_poly.entity_id
_entity_poly.type
_entity_poly.pdbx_seq_one_letter_code
_entity_poly.pdbx_strand_id
1 'polypeptide(L)'
;MNIHQRTQLNYVSQFAILAGALGILMVIGAAVAGFVASSVLHVPIKDVEIAMKNPANGDFVRWLNVSYSAFSFFLPAFILAVIISRKPFAQLGFNDVISGKQMFLVILMALAAMILSEALGELNQLIPLPAKWLAKAKAFEKEYSDTVAVMATMKDVKGYLLSLFVIALCPAIFEEVLFRGGFQQVFLGWFQKPWVAIAVTSIIFSAIHFSFFGFLPRAGLSIILGYVFYYSKNIWLNIALHFLNNAIIVTIFYRFSLSGKPIEDVEKISKGSMPGFYIWIPFTVFILISLFKRFQKESERIRPVASNISPDETILP
;
A
#
# COMPACT_ATOMS: atom_id res chain seq x y z
N MET A 1 -15.43 39.99 5.96
CA MET A 1 -15.24 38.57 6.30
C MET A 1 -14.62 37.90 5.08
N ASN A 2 -13.34 37.53 5.16
CA ASN A 2 -12.59 37.09 3.98
C ASN A 2 -13.04 35.67 3.58
N ILE A 3 -13.88 35.56 2.55
CA ILE A 3 -14.54 34.31 2.08
C ILE A 3 -13.52 33.37 1.40
N HIS A 4 -12.22 33.67 1.50
CA HIS A 4 -11.17 33.05 0.70
C HIS A 4 -10.22 32.14 1.47
N GLN A 5 -10.17 32.19 2.80
CA GLN A 5 -9.30 31.29 3.57
C GLN A 5 -10.06 30.01 3.96
N ARG A 6 -9.64 28.87 3.39
CA ARG A 6 -9.99 27.57 3.99
C ARG A 6 -9.33 27.45 5.35
N THR A 7 -9.95 26.69 6.24
CA THR A 7 -9.50 26.45 7.61
C THR A 7 -8.04 26.00 7.62
N GLN A 8 -7.14 26.82 8.20
CA GLN A 8 -5.76 26.42 8.44
C GLN A 8 -5.73 25.43 9.60
N LEU A 9 -5.98 24.16 9.32
CA LEU A 9 -5.88 23.09 10.31
C LEU A 9 -4.41 22.79 10.59
N ASN A 10 -4.02 22.80 11.86
CA ASN A 10 -2.69 22.31 12.26
C ASN A 10 -2.55 20.81 11.97
N TYR A 11 -1.30 20.31 11.87
CA TYR A 11 -1.05 18.92 11.49
C TYR A 11 -1.58 17.89 12.50
N VAL A 12 -1.68 18.26 13.79
CA VAL A 12 -2.29 17.41 14.81
C VAL A 12 -3.77 17.19 14.51
N SER A 13 -4.49 18.24 14.12
CA SER A 13 -5.90 18.17 13.73
C SER A 13 -6.08 17.40 12.43
N GLN A 14 -5.19 17.61 11.45
CA GLN A 14 -5.19 16.84 10.20
C GLN A 14 -4.98 15.34 10.47
N PHE A 15 -4.03 14.99 11.34
CA PHE A 15 -3.80 13.60 11.77
C PHE A 15 -5.03 13.03 12.48
N ALA A 16 -5.62 13.76 13.44
CA ALA A 16 -6.79 13.30 14.17
C ALA A 16 -7.99 13.06 13.23
N ILE A 17 -8.23 13.94 12.27
CA ILE A 17 -9.26 13.78 11.25
C ILE A 17 -8.96 12.55 10.38
N LEU A 18 -7.74 12.40 9.89
CA LEU A 18 -7.36 11.31 9.01
C LEU A 18 -7.45 9.95 9.71
N ALA A 19 -6.83 9.83 10.89
CA ALA A 19 -6.84 8.60 11.68
C ALA A 19 -8.24 8.27 12.22
N GLY A 20 -8.99 9.28 12.64
CA GLY A 20 -10.38 9.13 13.07
C GLY A 20 -11.29 8.68 11.93
N ALA A 21 -11.19 9.32 10.76
CA ALA A 21 -11.92 8.92 9.57
C ALA A 21 -11.56 7.50 9.12
N LEU A 22 -10.27 7.14 9.12
CA LEU A 22 -9.82 5.77 8.83
C LEU A 22 -10.47 4.75 9.78
N GLY A 23 -10.37 4.98 11.09
CA GLY A 23 -10.95 4.06 12.09
C GLY A 23 -12.47 3.93 11.97
N ILE A 24 -13.19 5.05 11.84
CA ILE A 24 -14.65 5.06 11.69
C ILE A 24 -15.07 4.35 10.40
N LEU A 25 -14.42 4.67 9.27
CA LEU A 25 -14.76 4.09 7.97
C LEU A 25 -14.40 2.61 7.88
N MET A 26 -13.35 2.15 8.56
CA MET A 26 -13.07 0.70 8.67
C MET A 26 -14.17 -0.04 9.44
N VAL A 27 -14.63 0.49 10.58
CA VAL A 27 -15.69 -0.14 11.38
C VAL A 27 -17.02 -0.15 10.63
N ILE A 28 -17.43 0.99 10.07
CA ILE A 28 -18.66 1.10 9.27
C ILE A 28 -18.55 0.22 8.02
N GLY A 29 -17.41 0.27 7.32
CA GLY A 29 -17.15 -0.51 6.13
C GLY A 29 -17.25 -2.00 6.38
N ALA A 30 -16.70 -2.49 7.50
CA ALA A 30 -16.77 -3.90 7.89
C ALA A 30 -18.21 -4.34 8.21
N ALA A 31 -18.97 -3.51 8.93
CA ALA A 31 -20.37 -3.78 9.24
C ALA A 31 -21.23 -3.82 7.97
N VAL A 32 -21.05 -2.85 7.06
CA VAL A 32 -21.75 -2.80 5.78
C VAL A 32 -21.36 -3.98 4.89
N ALA A 33 -20.07 -4.31 4.80
CA ALA A 33 -19.59 -5.45 4.01
C ALA A 33 -20.15 -6.77 4.53
N GLY A 34 -20.19 -6.97 5.86
CA GLY A 34 -20.79 -8.15 6.48
C GLY A 34 -22.30 -8.26 6.21
N PHE A 35 -23.03 -7.15 6.28
CA PHE A 35 -24.46 -7.13 5.95
C PHE A 35 -24.74 -7.42 4.47
N VAL A 36 -23.96 -6.82 3.57
CA VAL A 36 -24.06 -7.07 2.12
C VAL A 36 -23.72 -8.53 1.82
N ALA A 37 -22.67 -9.08 2.42
CA ALA A 37 -22.30 -10.48 2.25
C ALA A 37 -23.37 -11.44 2.77
N SER A 38 -23.93 -11.20 3.95
CA SER A 38 -25.04 -11.98 4.50
C SER A 38 -26.26 -11.97 3.56
N SER A 39 -26.60 -10.80 3.02
CA SER A 39 -27.75 -10.63 2.13
C SER A 39 -27.55 -11.32 0.77
N VAL A 40 -26.38 -11.13 0.14
CA VAL A 40 -26.09 -11.67 -1.20
C VAL A 40 -25.87 -13.19 -1.15
N LEU A 41 -25.18 -13.68 -0.13
CA LEU A 41 -24.87 -15.11 0.02
C LEU A 41 -26.03 -15.88 0.68
N HIS A 42 -27.08 -15.20 1.14
CA HIS A 42 -28.24 -15.79 1.81
C HIS A 42 -27.86 -16.64 3.03
N VAL A 43 -26.86 -16.18 3.81
CA VAL A 43 -26.40 -16.84 5.04
C VAL A 43 -26.53 -15.91 6.23
N PRO A 44 -26.75 -16.44 7.45
CA PRO A 44 -26.70 -15.63 8.68
C PRO A 44 -25.35 -14.91 8.83
N ILE A 45 -25.32 -13.72 9.45
CA ILE A 45 -24.10 -12.91 9.65
C ILE A 45 -22.96 -13.73 10.28
N LYS A 46 -23.27 -14.61 11.24
CA LYS A 46 -22.29 -15.50 11.90
C LYS A 46 -21.57 -16.48 10.96
N ASP A 47 -22.19 -16.80 9.82
CA ASP A 47 -21.70 -17.78 8.86
C ASP A 47 -21.07 -17.11 7.61
N VAL A 48 -21.10 -15.77 7.54
CA VAL A 48 -20.54 -14.99 6.42
C VAL A 48 -19.06 -15.27 6.22
N GLU A 49 -18.28 -15.36 7.28
CA GLU A 49 -16.83 -15.62 7.20
C GLU A 49 -16.56 -16.96 6.50
N ILE A 50 -17.32 -18.00 6.86
CA ILE A 50 -17.21 -19.34 6.28
C ILE A 50 -17.64 -19.30 4.80
N ALA A 51 -18.75 -18.61 4.50
CA ALA A 51 -19.26 -18.49 3.14
C ALA A 51 -18.29 -17.72 2.22
N MET A 52 -17.64 -16.66 2.71
CA MET A 52 -16.64 -15.90 1.96
C MET A 52 -15.37 -16.72 1.66
N LYS A 53 -15.04 -17.72 2.49
CA LYS A 53 -13.91 -18.62 2.26
C LYS A 53 -14.19 -19.69 1.20
N ASN A 54 -15.43 -19.82 0.72
CA ASN A 54 -15.78 -20.75 -0.35
C ASN A 54 -15.27 -20.23 -1.71
N PRO A 55 -14.43 -20.98 -2.45
CA PRO A 55 -13.95 -20.57 -3.77
C PRO A 55 -15.05 -20.25 -4.80
N ALA A 56 -16.25 -20.83 -4.64
CA ALA A 56 -17.41 -20.51 -5.49
C ALA A 56 -17.85 -19.04 -5.39
N ASN A 57 -17.57 -18.38 -4.27
CA ASN A 57 -17.92 -16.98 -4.02
C ASN A 57 -16.79 -15.99 -4.35
N GLY A 58 -15.68 -16.46 -4.96
CA GLY A 58 -14.47 -15.67 -5.15
C GLY A 58 -14.68 -14.34 -5.87
N ASP A 59 -15.52 -14.30 -6.92
CA ASP A 59 -15.80 -13.04 -7.64
C ASP A 59 -16.57 -12.03 -6.79
N PHE A 60 -17.55 -12.49 -6.00
CA PHE A 60 -18.25 -11.62 -5.06
C PHE A 60 -17.30 -11.07 -3.99
N VAL A 61 -16.46 -11.93 -3.41
CA VAL A 61 -15.47 -11.55 -2.39
C VAL A 61 -14.47 -10.53 -2.95
N ARG A 62 -14.00 -10.72 -4.19
CA ARG A 62 -13.12 -9.77 -4.89
C ARG A 62 -13.74 -8.37 -4.96
N TRP A 63 -14.97 -8.27 -5.45
CA TRP A 63 -15.66 -6.97 -5.57
C TRP A 63 -15.96 -6.34 -4.22
N LEU A 64 -16.43 -7.15 -3.26
CA LEU A 64 -16.67 -6.69 -1.89
C LEU A 64 -15.38 -6.12 -1.27
N ASN A 65 -14.24 -6.79 -1.48
CA ASN A 65 -12.94 -6.34 -1.00
C ASN A 65 -12.48 -5.02 -1.65
N VAL A 66 -12.68 -4.84 -2.96
CA VAL A 66 -12.39 -3.56 -3.63
C VAL A 66 -13.24 -2.44 -3.04
N SER A 67 -14.56 -2.65 -2.90
CA SER A 67 -15.48 -1.65 -2.35
C SER A 67 -15.12 -1.30 -0.91
N TYR A 68 -14.85 -2.30 -0.07
CA TYR A 68 -14.42 -2.11 1.31
C TYR A 68 -13.10 -1.34 1.39
N SER A 69 -12.11 -1.70 0.55
CA SER A 69 -10.79 -1.05 0.53
C SER A 69 -10.86 0.40 0.04
N ALA A 70 -11.67 0.68 -0.98
CA ALA A 70 -11.90 2.06 -1.45
C ALA A 70 -12.53 2.91 -0.34
N PHE A 71 -13.57 2.38 0.32
CA PHE A 71 -14.25 3.06 1.42
C PHE A 71 -13.34 3.29 2.63
N SER A 72 -12.50 2.31 2.96
CA SER A 72 -11.67 2.34 4.17
C SER A 72 -10.35 3.09 3.97
N PHE A 73 -9.73 3.05 2.79
CA PHE A 73 -8.39 3.59 2.58
C PHE A 73 -8.36 4.83 1.66
N PHE A 74 -9.14 4.87 0.58
CA PHE A 74 -9.16 6.05 -0.29
C PHE A 74 -9.91 7.22 0.37
N LEU A 75 -11.10 6.94 0.91
CA LEU A 75 -12.01 7.98 1.38
C LEU A 75 -11.49 8.82 2.56
N PRO A 76 -10.79 8.28 3.59
CA PRO A 76 -10.26 9.11 4.68
C PRO A 76 -9.31 10.22 4.19
N ALA A 77 -8.37 9.87 3.29
CA ALA A 77 -7.43 10.83 2.74
C ALA A 77 -8.10 11.82 1.79
N PHE A 78 -9.09 11.35 1.01
CA PHE A 78 -9.88 12.23 0.15
C PHE A 78 -10.71 13.23 0.96
N ILE A 79 -11.35 12.81 2.06
CA ILE A 79 -12.07 13.70 2.99
C ILE A 79 -11.12 14.77 3.52
N LEU A 80 -9.94 14.38 4.04
CA LEU A 80 -8.96 15.34 4.54
C LEU A 80 -8.55 16.33 3.44
N ALA A 81 -8.23 15.84 2.23
CA ALA A 81 -7.86 16.68 1.10
C ALA A 81 -8.97 17.69 0.72
N VAL A 82 -10.23 17.24 0.75
CA VAL A 82 -11.42 18.08 0.52
C VAL A 82 -11.67 19.07 1.64
N ILE A 83 -11.13 18.88 2.84
CA ILE A 83 -11.18 19.88 3.93
C ILE A 83 -10.07 20.92 3.76
N ILE A 84 -8.83 20.50 3.48
CA ILE A 84 -7.66 21.38 3.53
C ILE A 84 -7.33 22.10 2.20
N SER A 85 -7.76 21.59 1.05
CA SER A 85 -7.39 22.13 -0.27
C SER A 85 -8.55 22.26 -1.24
N ARG A 86 -8.56 23.35 -2.03
CA ARG A 86 -9.51 23.53 -3.15
C ARG A 86 -9.27 22.58 -4.32
N LYS A 87 -8.06 22.00 -4.42
CA LYS A 87 -7.67 21.04 -5.44
C LYS A 87 -7.29 19.71 -4.76
N PRO A 88 -8.28 18.92 -4.29
CA PRO A 88 -8.02 17.74 -3.46
C PRO A 88 -7.14 16.70 -4.16
N PHE A 89 -7.30 16.45 -5.46
CA PHE A 89 -6.44 15.53 -6.20
C PHE A 89 -4.99 16.03 -6.30
N ALA A 90 -4.78 17.33 -6.55
CA ALA A 90 -3.44 17.90 -6.54
C ALA A 90 -2.80 17.84 -5.13
N GLN A 91 -3.60 18.06 -4.08
CA GLN A 91 -3.17 17.89 -2.69
C GLN A 91 -2.72 16.44 -2.42
N LEU A 92 -3.45 15.44 -2.91
CA LEU A 92 -3.07 14.03 -2.79
C LEU A 92 -1.84 13.65 -3.63
N GLY A 93 -1.35 14.55 -4.49
CA GLY A 93 -0.16 14.34 -5.33
C GLY A 93 -0.46 13.74 -6.71
N PHE A 94 -1.70 13.79 -7.18
CA PHE A 94 -2.01 13.50 -8.59
C PHE A 94 -1.44 14.61 -9.47
N ASN A 95 -0.45 14.25 -10.29
CA ASN A 95 0.28 15.17 -11.16
C ASN A 95 0.63 14.46 -12.47
N ASP A 96 0.34 15.07 -13.61
CA ASP A 96 0.55 14.45 -14.92
C ASP A 96 1.99 14.65 -15.46
N VAL A 97 2.83 15.42 -14.75
CA VAL A 97 4.24 15.62 -15.12
C VAL A 97 5.06 14.41 -14.71
N ILE A 98 5.30 13.51 -15.66
CA ILE A 98 6.10 12.30 -15.52
C ILE A 98 7.06 12.18 -16.70
N SER A 99 8.31 11.78 -16.45
CA SER A 99 9.25 11.43 -17.52
C SER A 99 9.37 9.92 -17.71
N GLY A 100 9.60 9.47 -18.95
CA GLY A 100 9.87 8.06 -19.22
C GLY A 100 11.08 7.52 -18.44
N LYS A 101 12.06 8.38 -18.13
CA LYS A 101 13.20 8.03 -17.29
C LYS A 101 12.83 7.83 -15.82
N GLN A 102 11.91 8.62 -15.26
CA GLN A 102 11.37 8.35 -13.92
C GLN A 102 10.66 7.01 -13.87
N MET A 103 9.80 6.72 -14.86
CA MET A 103 9.08 5.45 -14.93
C MET A 103 10.04 4.26 -15.03
N PHE A 104 11.06 4.36 -15.90
CA PHE A 104 12.09 3.33 -16.00
C PHE A 104 12.85 3.10 -14.68
N LEU A 105 13.23 4.17 -13.98
CA LEU A 105 13.88 4.07 -12.68
C LEU A 105 12.97 3.44 -11.61
N VAL A 106 11.67 3.77 -11.62
CA VAL A 106 10.67 3.14 -10.74
C VAL A 106 10.57 1.64 -10.99
N ILE A 107 10.57 1.19 -12.26
CA ILE A 107 10.58 -0.24 -12.60
C ILE A 107 11.83 -0.92 -12.03
N LEU A 108 13.02 -0.33 -12.20
CA LEU A 108 14.24 -0.87 -11.61
C LEU A 108 14.19 -0.90 -10.07
N MET A 109 13.61 0.13 -9.44
CA MET A 109 13.42 0.16 -7.99
C MET A 109 12.45 -0.92 -7.53
N ALA A 110 11.37 -1.21 -8.26
CA ALA A 110 10.46 -2.29 -7.93
C ALA A 110 11.17 -3.65 -7.96
N LEU A 111 12.00 -3.92 -8.98
CA LEU A 111 12.79 -5.15 -9.05
C LEU A 111 13.80 -5.25 -7.90
N ALA A 112 14.49 -4.16 -7.57
CA ALA A 112 15.38 -4.13 -6.41
C ALA A 112 14.61 -4.28 -5.08
N ALA A 113 13.41 -3.70 -4.97
CA ALA A 113 12.56 -3.80 -3.80
C ALA A 113 12.11 -5.24 -3.54
N MET A 114 11.91 -6.05 -4.58
CA MET A 114 11.61 -7.47 -4.42
C MET A 114 12.75 -8.24 -3.75
N ILE A 115 14.00 -8.00 -4.19
CA ILE A 115 15.18 -8.62 -3.58
C ILE A 115 15.30 -8.17 -2.11
N LEU A 116 15.08 -6.88 -1.85
CA LEU A 116 15.10 -6.37 -0.48
C LEU A 116 13.97 -6.99 0.36
N SER A 117 12.77 -7.14 -0.21
CA SER A 117 11.61 -7.73 0.47
C SER A 117 11.88 -9.17 0.87
N GLU A 118 12.43 -10.00 -0.01
CA GLU A 118 12.79 -11.39 0.34
C GLU A 118 13.82 -11.43 1.48
N ALA A 119 14.86 -10.59 1.38
CA ALA A 119 15.92 -10.53 2.38
C ALA A 119 15.43 -10.03 3.75
N LEU A 120 14.55 -9.02 3.76
CA LEU A 120 13.91 -8.51 4.98
C LEU A 120 12.89 -9.49 5.54
N GLY A 121 12.19 -10.24 4.68
CA GLY A 121 11.26 -11.29 5.08
C GLY A 121 11.96 -12.39 5.86
N GLU A 122 13.10 -12.86 5.36
CA GLU A 122 13.94 -13.84 6.07
C GLU A 122 14.42 -13.29 7.42
N LEU A 123 14.98 -12.07 7.46
CA LEU A 123 15.39 -11.43 8.72
C LEU A 123 14.25 -11.32 9.73
N ASN A 124 13.04 -11.05 9.24
CA ASN A 124 11.86 -10.92 10.10
C ASN A 124 11.45 -12.25 10.73
N GLN A 125 11.61 -13.37 10.00
CA GLN A 125 11.37 -14.70 10.55
C GLN A 125 12.39 -15.09 11.64
N LEU A 126 13.59 -14.52 11.60
CA LEU A 126 14.62 -14.74 12.62
C LEU A 126 14.35 -14.02 13.93
N ILE A 127 13.37 -13.10 13.97
CA ILE A 127 13.01 -12.38 15.20
C ILE A 127 12.30 -13.36 16.16
N PRO A 128 12.88 -13.64 17.34
CA PRO A 128 12.28 -14.59 18.27
C PRO A 128 11.00 -14.01 18.90
N LEU A 129 9.95 -14.84 18.93
CA LEU A 129 8.69 -14.51 19.59
C LEU A 129 8.38 -15.49 20.72
N PRO A 130 7.83 -15.02 21.85
CA PRO A 130 7.30 -15.94 22.86
C PRO A 130 6.20 -16.81 22.27
N ALA A 131 6.11 -18.08 22.70
CA ALA A 131 5.25 -19.09 22.08
C ALA A 131 3.78 -18.65 21.88
N LYS A 132 3.21 -17.93 22.86
CA LYS A 132 1.85 -17.37 22.77
C LYS A 132 1.69 -16.37 21.63
N TRP A 133 2.67 -15.48 21.46
CA TRP A 133 2.66 -14.47 20.38
C TRP A 133 2.93 -15.11 19.02
N LEU A 134 3.81 -16.11 18.97
CA LEU A 134 4.07 -16.87 17.75
C LEU A 134 2.81 -17.59 17.25
N ALA A 135 2.07 -18.24 18.15
CA ALA A 135 0.81 -18.91 17.81
C ALA A 135 -0.23 -17.91 17.28
N LYS A 136 -0.37 -16.75 17.93
CA LYS A 136 -1.28 -15.69 17.49
C LYS A 136 -0.88 -15.12 16.13
N ALA A 137 0.42 -14.87 15.91
CA ALA A 137 0.94 -14.37 14.64
C ALA A 137 0.67 -15.37 13.49
N LYS A 138 0.91 -16.66 13.72
CA LYS A 138 0.59 -17.71 12.73
C LYS A 138 -0.90 -17.81 12.43
N ALA A 139 -1.76 -17.63 13.43
CA ALA A 139 -3.21 -17.66 13.23
C ALA A 139 -3.70 -16.51 12.34
N PHE A 140 -3.28 -15.26 12.62
CA PHE A 140 -3.63 -14.11 11.77
C PHE A 140 -3.08 -14.24 10.35
N GLU A 141 -1.87 -14.78 10.20
CA GLU A 141 -1.27 -15.00 8.89
C GLU A 141 -2.02 -16.04 8.07
N LYS A 142 -2.48 -17.12 8.72
CA LYS A 142 -3.32 -18.12 8.06
C LYS A 142 -4.64 -17.51 7.60
N GLU A 143 -5.29 -16.71 8.44
CA GLU A 143 -6.56 -16.06 8.11
C GLU A 143 -6.43 -15.11 6.91
N TYR A 144 -5.36 -14.31 6.88
CA TYR A 144 -5.02 -13.46 5.75
C TYR A 144 -4.75 -14.28 4.48
N SER A 145 -3.92 -15.33 4.59
CA SER A 145 -3.55 -16.20 3.46
C SER A 145 -4.76 -16.92 2.86
N ASP A 146 -5.64 -17.48 3.70
CA ASP A 146 -6.87 -18.15 3.25
C ASP A 146 -7.76 -17.19 2.44
N THR A 147 -7.90 -15.95 2.90
CA THR A 147 -8.70 -14.90 2.23
C THR A 147 -8.09 -14.51 0.89
N VAL A 148 -6.77 -14.30 0.85
CA VAL A 148 -6.04 -14.00 -0.38
C VAL A 148 -6.10 -15.17 -1.36
N ALA A 149 -6.01 -16.42 -0.90
CA ALA A 149 -6.07 -17.61 -1.75
C ALA A 149 -7.42 -17.74 -2.49
N VAL A 150 -8.54 -17.42 -1.82
CA VAL A 150 -9.86 -17.37 -2.46
C VAL A 150 -9.90 -16.31 -3.56
N MET A 151 -9.39 -15.11 -3.28
CA MET A 151 -9.31 -14.03 -4.28
C MET A 151 -8.30 -14.34 -5.39
N ALA A 152 -7.26 -15.13 -5.12
CA ALA A 152 -6.21 -15.50 -6.07
C ALA A 152 -6.49 -16.80 -6.83
N THR A 153 -7.67 -17.41 -6.64
CA THR A 153 -8.06 -18.60 -7.40
C THR A 153 -8.31 -18.21 -8.86
N MET A 154 -7.40 -18.60 -9.75
CA MET A 154 -7.37 -18.22 -11.16
C MET A 154 -7.30 -19.48 -12.02
N LYS A 155 -8.31 -19.70 -12.88
CA LYS A 155 -8.37 -20.85 -13.80
C LYS A 155 -7.98 -20.49 -15.24
N ASP A 156 -8.06 -19.21 -15.58
CA ASP A 156 -7.88 -18.69 -16.93
C ASP A 156 -7.28 -17.27 -16.92
N VAL A 157 -7.01 -16.75 -18.12
CA VAL A 157 -6.47 -15.39 -18.30
C VAL A 157 -7.44 -14.32 -17.79
N LYS A 158 -8.75 -14.55 -17.88
CA LYS A 158 -9.76 -13.62 -17.38
C LYS A 158 -9.67 -13.47 -15.85
N GLY A 159 -9.59 -14.59 -15.13
CA GLY A 159 -9.39 -14.60 -13.68
C GLY A 159 -8.06 -13.96 -13.27
N TYR A 160 -7.01 -14.14 -14.07
CA TYR A 160 -5.73 -13.45 -13.86
C TYR A 160 -5.82 -11.93 -14.00
N LEU A 161 -6.41 -11.43 -15.08
CA LEU A 161 -6.60 -9.99 -15.30
C LEU A 161 -7.48 -9.36 -14.20
N LEU A 162 -8.53 -10.06 -13.77
CA LEU A 162 -9.36 -9.62 -12.65
C LEU A 162 -8.57 -9.60 -11.33
N SER A 163 -7.73 -10.61 -11.07
CA SER A 163 -6.88 -10.65 -9.86
C SER A 163 -5.82 -9.56 -9.87
N LEU A 164 -5.22 -9.24 -11.03
CA LEU A 164 -4.34 -8.07 -11.17
C LEU A 164 -5.06 -6.77 -10.83
N PHE A 165 -6.30 -6.62 -11.30
CA PHE A 165 -7.09 -5.43 -11.01
C PHE A 165 -7.43 -5.31 -9.51
N VAL A 166 -7.90 -6.40 -8.89
CA VAL A 166 -8.44 -6.41 -7.53
C VAL A 166 -7.35 -6.49 -6.45
N ILE A 167 -6.30 -7.27 -6.68
CA ILE A 167 -5.27 -7.57 -5.66
C ILE A 167 -4.00 -6.73 -5.87
N ALA A 168 -3.73 -6.28 -7.10
CA ALA A 168 -2.56 -5.44 -7.36
C ALA A 168 -2.91 -3.96 -7.56
N LEU A 169 -3.78 -3.63 -8.51
CA LEU A 169 -4.01 -2.24 -8.91
C LEU A 169 -4.86 -1.46 -7.90
N CYS A 170 -6.00 -1.99 -7.48
CA CYS A 170 -6.90 -1.30 -6.55
C CYS A 170 -6.20 -0.99 -5.20
N PRO A 171 -5.52 -1.94 -4.54
CA PRO A 171 -4.76 -1.65 -3.32
C PRO A 171 -3.66 -0.62 -3.56
N ALA A 172 -2.91 -0.72 -4.66
CA ALA A 172 -1.89 0.28 -5.01
C ALA A 172 -2.49 1.69 -5.14
N ILE A 173 -3.70 1.86 -5.68
CA ILE A 173 -4.33 3.18 -5.75
C ILE A 173 -4.77 3.64 -4.34
N PHE A 174 -5.52 2.82 -3.62
CA PHE A 174 -6.17 3.24 -2.38
C PHE A 174 -5.16 3.45 -1.24
N GLU A 175 -4.18 2.56 -1.11
CA GLU A 175 -3.17 2.65 -0.08
C GLU A 175 -2.20 3.80 -0.36
N GLU A 176 -1.76 4.02 -1.61
CA GLU A 176 -0.91 5.18 -1.89
C GLU A 176 -1.63 6.50 -1.62
N VAL A 177 -2.93 6.58 -1.90
CA VAL A 177 -3.74 7.76 -1.57
C VAL A 177 -3.79 7.99 -0.05
N LEU A 178 -4.00 6.94 0.73
CA LEU A 178 -4.01 7.03 2.19
C LEU A 178 -2.66 7.44 2.76
N PHE A 179 -1.61 6.73 2.36
CA PHE A 179 -0.30 6.81 2.99
C PHE A 179 0.54 7.94 2.44
N ARG A 180 0.59 8.13 1.11
CA ARG A 180 1.46 9.15 0.48
C ARG A 180 0.70 10.45 0.30
N GLY A 181 -0.57 10.37 -0.11
CA GLY A 181 -1.47 11.51 -0.20
C GLY A 181 -1.94 12.05 1.16
N GLY A 182 -2.09 11.17 2.16
CA GLY A 182 -2.53 11.53 3.51
C GLY A 182 -1.41 11.56 4.55
N PHE A 183 -1.14 10.41 5.19
CA PHE A 183 -0.30 10.32 6.40
C PHE A 183 1.09 10.94 6.22
N GLN A 184 1.80 10.60 5.14
CA GLN A 184 3.14 11.11 4.90
C GLN A 184 3.16 12.63 4.75
N GLN A 185 2.13 13.24 4.14
CA GLN A 185 2.06 14.71 4.03
C GLN A 185 1.84 15.37 5.39
N VAL A 186 0.93 14.82 6.19
CA VAL A 186 0.67 15.29 7.55
C VAL A 186 1.95 15.20 8.38
N PHE A 187 2.67 14.08 8.31
CA PHE A 187 3.91 13.88 9.05
C PHE A 187 5.10 14.68 8.52
N LEU A 188 5.16 14.95 7.20
CA LEU A 188 6.17 15.85 6.63
C LEU A 188 6.04 17.25 7.24
N GLY A 189 4.81 17.74 7.33
CA GLY A 189 4.51 19.03 7.96
C GLY A 189 4.66 19.02 9.49
N TRP A 190 4.28 17.93 10.16
CA TRP A 190 4.41 17.83 11.62
C TRP A 190 5.88 17.73 12.04
N PHE A 191 6.64 16.77 11.50
CA PHE A 191 8.00 16.51 11.97
C PHE A 191 9.06 17.42 11.36
N GLN A 192 8.78 18.05 10.21
CA GLN A 192 9.74 18.88 9.48
C GLN A 192 11.06 18.14 9.14
N LYS A 193 11.01 16.81 9.15
CA LYS A 193 12.14 15.91 8.87
C LYS A 193 11.65 14.80 7.95
N PRO A 194 12.00 14.82 6.65
CA PRO A 194 11.49 13.88 5.67
C PRO A 194 11.70 12.41 6.03
N TRP A 195 12.88 12.07 6.53
CA TRP A 195 13.19 10.69 6.91
C TRP A 195 12.34 10.20 8.10
N VAL A 196 11.98 11.07 9.04
CA VAL A 196 11.10 10.73 10.18
C VAL A 196 9.68 10.49 9.67
N ALA A 197 9.17 11.39 8.83
CA ALA A 197 7.84 11.26 8.25
C ALA A 197 7.69 9.96 7.43
N ILE A 198 8.70 9.63 6.62
CA ILE A 198 8.74 8.39 5.83
C ILE A 198 8.83 7.16 6.75
N ALA A 199 9.66 7.19 7.79
CA ALA A 199 9.81 6.08 8.73
C ALA A 199 8.51 5.80 9.50
N VAL A 200 7.88 6.84 10.05
CA VAL A 200 6.60 6.71 10.79
C VAL A 200 5.49 6.23 9.88
N THR A 201 5.38 6.79 8.66
CA THR A 201 4.40 6.32 7.67
C THR A 201 4.61 4.84 7.35
N SER A 202 5.86 4.41 7.17
CA SER A 202 6.19 3.02 6.84
C SER A 202 5.90 2.02 7.95
N ILE A 203 6.08 2.44 9.21
CA ILE A 203 5.69 1.63 10.37
C ILE A 203 4.17 1.45 10.39
N ILE A 204 3.40 2.54 10.20
CA ILE A 204 1.93 2.48 10.20
C ILE A 204 1.43 1.66 9.00
N PHE A 205 1.97 1.89 7.80
CA PHE A 205 1.67 1.12 6.58
C PHE A 205 1.80 -0.39 6.82
N SER A 206 2.90 -0.80 7.45
CA SER A 206 3.13 -2.21 7.74
C SER A 206 2.23 -2.75 8.86
N ALA A 207 2.03 -1.96 9.92
CA ALA A 207 1.28 -2.37 11.12
C ALA A 207 -0.21 -2.62 10.84
N ILE A 208 -0.85 -1.85 9.95
CA ILE A 208 -2.30 -2.01 9.66
C ILE A 208 -2.64 -3.35 8.99
N HIS A 209 -1.63 -4.09 8.50
CA HIS A 209 -1.83 -5.40 7.90
C HIS A 209 -1.89 -6.54 8.94
N PHE A 210 -1.64 -6.25 10.22
CA PHE A 210 -1.69 -7.22 11.33
C PHE A 210 -0.90 -8.53 11.10
N SER A 211 0.14 -8.47 10.28
CA SER A 211 0.92 -9.63 9.87
C SER A 211 2.37 -9.43 10.34
N PHE A 212 2.77 -10.24 11.32
CA PHE A 212 4.09 -10.13 11.93
C PHE A 212 5.19 -10.46 10.93
N PHE A 213 5.08 -11.57 10.19
CA PHE A 213 6.13 -12.02 9.27
C PHE A 213 6.24 -11.14 8.01
N GLY A 214 5.16 -10.44 7.64
CA GLY A 214 5.17 -9.43 6.59
C GLY A 214 5.67 -8.05 7.04
N PHE A 215 6.02 -7.86 8.31
CA PHE A 215 6.24 -6.51 8.86
C PHE A 215 7.45 -5.79 8.25
N LEU A 216 8.66 -6.35 8.38
CA LEU A 216 9.87 -5.72 7.82
C LEU A 216 9.85 -5.58 6.29
N PRO A 217 9.43 -6.59 5.49
CA PRO A 217 9.39 -6.41 4.04
C PRO A 217 8.44 -5.30 3.60
N ARG A 218 7.22 -5.22 4.19
CA ARG A 218 6.27 -4.14 3.88
C ARG A 218 6.78 -2.77 4.33
N ALA A 219 7.41 -2.69 5.51
CA ALA A 219 8.01 -1.44 5.98
C ALA A 219 9.15 -0.98 5.06
N GLY A 220 10.01 -1.90 4.60
CA GLY A 220 11.09 -1.62 3.66
C GLY A 220 10.58 -1.12 2.30
N LEU A 221 9.59 -1.80 1.72
CA LEU A 221 8.91 -1.35 0.50
C LEU A 221 8.29 0.04 0.70
N SER A 222 7.64 0.26 1.84
CA SER A 222 7.01 1.54 2.16
C SER A 222 8.01 2.69 2.26
N ILE A 223 9.23 2.45 2.74
CA ILE A 223 10.31 3.45 2.76
C ILE A 223 10.68 3.84 1.32
N ILE A 224 10.80 2.86 0.42
CA ILE A 224 11.13 3.09 -0.99
C ILE A 224 10.06 3.98 -1.64
N LEU A 225 8.78 3.59 -1.50
CA LEU A 225 7.64 4.40 -1.94
C LEU A 225 7.67 5.80 -1.32
N GLY A 226 7.92 5.91 -0.01
CA GLY A 226 7.97 7.19 0.68
C GLY A 226 9.00 8.16 0.08
N TYR A 227 10.19 7.67 -0.29
CA TYR A 227 11.19 8.48 -0.99
C TYR A 227 10.82 8.78 -2.44
N VAL A 228 10.21 7.84 -3.17
CA VAL A 228 9.68 8.09 -4.53
C VAL A 228 8.68 9.24 -4.49
N PHE A 229 7.71 9.21 -3.58
CA PHE A 229 6.75 10.30 -3.39
C PHE A 229 7.42 11.61 -2.95
N TYR A 230 8.38 11.56 -2.01
CA TYR A 230 9.05 12.75 -1.51
C TYR A 230 9.76 13.54 -2.61
N TYR A 231 10.52 12.86 -3.48
CA TYR A 231 11.26 13.51 -4.56
C TYR A 231 10.37 13.92 -5.74
N SER A 232 9.44 13.05 -6.15
CA SER A 232 8.62 13.31 -7.34
C SER A 232 7.39 14.17 -7.08
N LYS A 233 6.85 14.15 -5.86
CA LYS A 233 5.51 14.68 -5.52
C LYS A 233 4.42 14.18 -6.50
N ASN A 234 4.58 12.95 -6.95
CA ASN A 234 3.71 12.34 -7.95
C ASN A 234 3.27 10.95 -7.48
N ILE A 235 1.97 10.82 -7.21
CA ILE A 235 1.39 9.57 -6.71
C ILE A 235 1.35 8.47 -7.79
N TRP A 236 1.28 8.82 -9.08
CA TRP A 236 1.27 7.82 -10.15
C TRP A 236 2.55 6.98 -10.21
N LEU A 237 3.70 7.59 -9.90
CA LEU A 237 4.97 6.86 -9.79
C LEU A 237 4.99 5.88 -8.62
N ASN A 238 4.29 6.22 -7.53
CA ASN A 238 4.12 5.33 -6.38
C ASN A 238 3.15 4.19 -6.68
N ILE A 239 2.01 4.53 -7.30
CA ILE A 239 1.02 3.55 -7.75
C ILE A 239 1.68 2.56 -8.72
N ALA A 240 2.51 3.02 -9.66
CA ALA A 240 3.23 2.15 -10.58
C ALA A 240 4.21 1.21 -9.86
N LEU A 241 5.01 1.71 -8.92
CA LEU A 241 5.94 0.88 -8.13
C LEU A 241 5.19 -0.17 -7.32
N HIS A 242 4.17 0.26 -6.57
CA HIS A 242 3.38 -0.61 -5.70
C HIS A 242 2.60 -1.64 -6.53
N PHE A 243 1.93 -1.21 -7.61
CA PHE A 243 1.25 -2.11 -8.54
C PHE A 243 2.22 -3.15 -9.09
N LEU A 244 3.41 -2.77 -9.55
CA LEU A 244 4.38 -3.72 -10.11
C LEU A 244 4.81 -4.74 -9.06
N ASN A 245 5.05 -4.32 -7.82
CA ASN A 245 5.37 -5.22 -6.72
C ASN A 245 4.25 -6.26 -6.50
N ASN A 246 3.00 -5.82 -6.43
CA ASN A 246 1.86 -6.72 -6.19
C ASN A 246 1.54 -7.58 -7.44
N ALA A 247 1.68 -7.01 -8.63
CA ALA A 247 1.41 -7.68 -9.90
C ALA A 247 2.37 -8.85 -10.13
N ILE A 248 3.65 -8.71 -9.76
CA ILE A 248 4.60 -9.83 -9.86
C ILE A 248 4.18 -10.97 -8.95
N ILE A 249 3.77 -10.70 -7.71
CA ILE A 249 3.26 -11.71 -6.78
C ILE A 249 2.01 -12.40 -7.33
N VAL A 250 1.02 -11.64 -7.84
CA VAL A 250 -0.19 -12.20 -8.48
C VAL A 250 0.17 -13.04 -9.71
N THR A 251 1.17 -12.62 -10.49
CA THR A 251 1.64 -13.37 -11.67
C THR A 251 2.27 -14.70 -11.26
N ILE A 252 3.08 -14.71 -10.18
CA ILE A 252 3.64 -15.94 -9.62
C ILE A 252 2.51 -16.87 -9.18
N PHE A 253 1.52 -16.37 -8.42
CA PHE A 253 0.34 -17.17 -8.02
C PHE A 253 -0.39 -17.78 -9.23
N TYR A 254 -0.63 -17.00 -10.29
CA TYR A 254 -1.27 -17.49 -11.50
C TYR A 254 -0.50 -18.64 -12.16
N ARG A 255 0.83 -18.49 -12.31
CA ARG A 255 1.70 -19.52 -12.91
C ARG A 255 1.72 -20.82 -12.12
N PHE A 256 1.67 -20.73 -10.79
CA PHE A 256 1.60 -21.89 -9.91
C PHE A 256 0.24 -22.56 -9.96
N SER A 257 -0.85 -21.78 -9.99
CA SER A 257 -2.22 -22.28 -10.18
C SER A 257 -2.33 -23.14 -11.45
N LEU A 258 -1.76 -22.66 -12.57
CA LEU A 258 -1.71 -23.42 -13.82
C LEU A 258 -0.88 -24.71 -13.73
N SER A 259 0.10 -24.76 -12.83
CA SER A 259 0.99 -25.92 -12.65
C SER A 259 0.39 -26.98 -11.70
N GLY A 260 -0.81 -26.76 -11.16
CA GLY A 260 -1.46 -27.66 -10.21
C GLY A 260 -0.75 -27.77 -8.85
N LYS A 261 0.19 -26.86 -8.55
CA LYS A 261 0.91 -26.84 -7.27
C LYS A 261 0.03 -26.24 -6.18
N PRO A 262 0.09 -26.73 -4.93
CA PRO A 262 -0.62 -26.13 -3.81
C PRO A 262 -0.22 -24.65 -3.62
N ILE A 263 -1.21 -23.80 -3.30
CA ILE A 263 -0.99 -22.37 -3.00
C ILE A 263 -0.04 -22.20 -1.80
N GLU A 264 -0.04 -23.15 -0.88
CA GLU A 264 0.84 -23.22 0.30
C GLU A 264 2.33 -23.21 -0.05
N ASP A 265 2.71 -23.76 -1.22
CA ASP A 265 4.09 -23.73 -1.69
C ASP A 265 4.49 -22.37 -2.26
N VAL A 266 3.51 -21.57 -2.70
CA VAL A 266 3.74 -20.17 -3.10
C VAL A 266 3.92 -19.27 -1.89
N GLU A 267 3.19 -19.55 -0.81
CA GLU A 267 3.30 -18.79 0.44
C GLU A 267 4.71 -18.92 1.04
N LYS A 268 5.31 -20.12 0.98
CA LYS A 268 6.73 -20.32 1.34
C LYS A 268 7.62 -19.40 0.50
N ILE A 269 7.49 -19.44 -0.82
CA ILE A 269 8.30 -18.62 -1.75
C ILE A 269 8.16 -17.12 -1.48
N SER A 270 6.98 -16.65 -1.07
CA SER A 270 6.70 -15.23 -0.87
C SER A 270 7.15 -14.62 0.47
N LYS A 271 7.57 -15.45 1.44
CA LYS A 271 7.77 -15.02 2.84
C LYS A 271 9.24 -14.90 3.27
N GLY A 272 10.24 -15.00 2.40
CA GLY A 272 11.64 -15.12 2.83
C GLY A 272 12.01 -16.58 3.08
N SER A 273 11.98 -17.41 2.04
CA SER A 273 12.18 -18.87 2.17
C SER A 273 13.59 -19.34 1.82
N MET A 274 14.43 -18.46 1.28
CA MET A 274 15.80 -18.80 0.92
C MET A 274 16.74 -18.55 2.11
N PRO A 275 17.28 -19.59 2.76
CA PRO A 275 18.20 -19.39 3.87
C PRO A 275 19.47 -18.66 3.42
N GLY A 276 19.89 -17.65 4.19
CA GLY A 276 21.05 -16.81 3.92
C GLY A 276 20.82 -15.67 2.92
N PHE A 277 19.58 -15.46 2.45
CA PHE A 277 19.25 -14.41 1.49
C PHE A 277 19.40 -12.99 2.07
N TYR A 278 19.36 -12.83 3.39
CA TYR A 278 19.69 -11.57 4.08
C TYR A 278 21.09 -11.00 3.71
N ILE A 279 22.01 -11.83 3.19
CA ILE A 279 23.32 -11.36 2.69
C ILE A 279 23.22 -10.35 1.54
N TRP A 280 22.10 -10.34 0.82
CA TRP A 280 21.86 -9.41 -0.29
C TRP A 280 21.48 -8.00 0.15
N ILE A 281 21.20 -7.77 1.44
CA ILE A 281 20.74 -6.46 1.93
C ILE A 281 21.72 -5.32 1.60
N PRO A 282 23.03 -5.42 1.90
CA PRO A 282 23.96 -4.31 1.63
C PRO A 282 24.05 -3.99 0.14
N PHE A 283 24.09 -5.03 -0.71
CA PHE A 283 24.13 -4.89 -2.16
C PHE A 283 22.86 -4.21 -2.70
N THR A 284 21.69 -4.68 -2.29
CA THR A 284 20.41 -4.12 -2.74
C THR A 284 20.20 -2.69 -2.23
N VAL A 285 20.62 -2.38 -0.99
CA VAL A 285 20.59 -1.01 -0.46
C VAL A 285 21.50 -0.09 -1.27
N PHE A 286 22.71 -0.54 -1.64
CA PHE A 286 23.61 0.23 -2.51
C PHE A 286 22.99 0.52 -3.89
N ILE A 287 22.35 -0.48 -4.51
CA ILE A 287 21.61 -0.31 -5.77
C ILE A 287 20.49 0.72 -5.60
N LEU A 288 19.66 0.57 -4.56
CA LEU A 288 18.54 1.49 -4.30
C LEU A 288 19.02 2.92 -4.09
N ILE A 289 20.07 3.14 -3.30
CA ILE A 289 20.68 4.47 -3.11
C ILE A 289 21.14 5.05 -4.46
N SER A 290 21.78 4.23 -5.31
CA SER A 290 22.24 4.65 -6.63
C SER A 290 21.08 5.01 -7.57
N LEU A 291 20.00 4.22 -7.56
CA LEU A 291 18.77 4.50 -8.30
C LEU A 291 18.08 5.76 -7.79
N PHE A 292 18.02 5.96 -6.47
CA PHE A 292 17.42 7.15 -5.86
C PHE A 292 18.17 8.42 -6.22
N LYS A 293 19.52 8.41 -6.22
CA LYS A 293 20.30 9.58 -6.68
C LYS A 293 19.97 9.95 -8.14
N ARG A 294 19.80 8.97 -9.02
CA ARG A 294 19.41 9.21 -10.42
C ARG A 294 17.97 9.69 -10.54
N PHE A 295 17.07 9.13 -9.75
CA PHE A 295 15.65 9.47 -9.73
C PHE A 295 15.41 10.88 -9.16
N GLN A 296 16.12 11.25 -8.10
CA GLN A 296 16.11 12.59 -7.54
C GLN A 296 16.54 13.60 -8.60
N LYS A 297 17.71 13.41 -9.23
CA LYS A 297 18.21 14.31 -10.28
C LYS A 297 17.22 14.44 -11.43
N GLU A 298 16.57 13.34 -11.83
CA GLU A 298 15.56 13.37 -12.88
C GLU A 298 14.28 14.09 -12.43
N SER A 299 13.85 13.90 -11.19
CA SER A 299 12.68 14.56 -10.62
C SER A 299 12.90 16.06 -10.49
N GLU A 300 14.09 16.49 -10.08
CA GLU A 300 14.50 17.91 -10.05
C GLU A 300 14.56 18.52 -11.45
N ARG A 301 15.03 17.77 -12.46
CA ARG A 301 15.08 18.22 -13.87
C ARG A 301 13.70 18.55 -14.43
N ILE A 302 12.69 17.74 -14.12
CA ILE A 302 11.35 17.89 -14.68
C ILE A 302 10.39 18.64 -13.77
N ARG A 303 10.76 18.86 -12.49
CA ARG A 303 10.00 19.70 -11.60
C ARG A 303 9.92 21.06 -12.30
N PRO A 304 8.73 21.54 -12.68
CA PRO A 304 8.65 22.84 -13.32
C PRO A 304 9.29 23.86 -12.39
N VAL A 305 9.86 24.92 -12.96
CA VAL A 305 10.13 26.19 -12.26
C VAL A 305 8.76 26.78 -11.84
N ALA A 306 8.05 26.09 -10.96
CA ALA A 306 6.74 26.40 -10.45
C ALA A 306 6.83 27.22 -9.15
N SER A 307 7.93 27.94 -8.97
CA SER A 307 8.07 29.02 -8.00
C SER A 307 7.60 30.38 -8.58
N ASN A 308 7.11 30.42 -9.82
CA ASN A 308 6.58 31.64 -10.45
C ASN A 308 5.03 31.71 -10.48
N ILE A 309 4.34 30.88 -9.69
CA ILE A 309 2.88 31.00 -9.48
C ILE A 309 2.67 31.54 -8.07
N SER A 310 2.49 32.86 -7.97
CA SER A 310 1.99 33.66 -6.84
C SER A 310 2.60 33.41 -5.43
N PRO A 311 3.23 34.41 -4.80
CA PRO A 311 3.71 34.33 -3.41
C PRO A 311 2.63 34.02 -2.34
N ASP A 312 1.34 34.10 -2.69
CA ASP A 312 0.21 33.92 -1.76
C ASP A 312 -0.27 32.46 -1.60
N GLU A 313 0.31 31.50 -2.33
CA GLU A 313 0.05 30.07 -2.16
C GLU A 313 1.35 29.32 -1.83
N THR A 314 2.05 29.80 -0.80
CA THR A 314 3.12 29.02 -0.14
C THR A 314 2.51 27.77 0.48
N ILE A 315 2.46 26.70 -0.32
CA ILE A 315 2.31 25.33 0.19
C ILE A 315 3.65 24.97 0.85
N LEU A 316 3.71 25.37 2.13
CA LEU A 316 4.69 25.08 3.17
C LEU A 316 6.04 25.84 3.11
N PRO A 317 6.53 26.35 4.26
CA PRO A 317 7.90 26.86 4.39
C PRO A 317 8.97 25.77 4.27
#